data_AF-A0A355SD92-F1
#
_entry.id   AF-A0A355SD92-F1
#
_cell.length_a   1.000
_cell.length_b   1.000
_cell.length_c   1.000
_cell.angle_alpha   90.00
_cell.angle_beta   90.00
_cell.angle_gamma   90.00
#
_symmetry.space_group_name_H-M   'P 1'
#
loop_
_entity.id
_entity.type
_entity.pdbx_description
1 polymer ?
#
loop_
_entity_poly.entity_id
_entity_poly.type
_entity_poly.pdbx_seq_one_letter_code
_entity_poly.pdbx_strand_id
1 'polypeptide(L)'
;MDEIVLVIIFKLNSACYSGMINFGGVILEFEIKIHEHLFGDERPFNNCHASTLILLPSDEILVAYFGGTEEGNDDVAIWYSRRRGGRWSSPLKAADIKGIPHWNPVLYREEDGTIYLFYKVGHKIPQWRTMLITSRDNGQTWSESKELVEGDRGGRGPVKNKLIRLSNGTWLAPASVEGEYWNAFTDSSFDRGKTWIIKKLIR
;
A
#
# COMPACT_ATOMS: atom_id res chain seq x y z
N MET A 1 -4.05 -18.51 13.10
CA MET A 1 -3.12 -19.20 12.17
C MET A 1 -3.01 -18.26 11.00
N ASP A 2 -2.02 -17.37 11.07
CA ASP A 2 -2.09 -16.11 10.36
C ASP A 2 -1.13 -16.20 9.17
N GLU A 3 -1.69 -16.49 7.99
CA GLU A 3 -0.89 -16.62 6.77
C GLU A 3 -0.38 -15.25 6.30
N ILE A 4 0.83 -14.88 6.70
CA ILE A 4 1.56 -13.76 6.11
C ILE A 4 2.10 -14.21 4.74
N VAL A 5 1.25 -14.17 3.71
CA VAL A 5 1.67 -14.48 2.32
C VAL A 5 2.34 -13.26 1.69
N LEU A 6 3.67 -13.20 1.81
CA LEU A 6 4.49 -12.19 1.13
C LEU A 6 4.80 -12.62 -0.32
N VAL A 7 3.98 -12.19 -1.29
CA VAL A 7 4.23 -12.44 -2.72
C VAL A 7 5.18 -11.39 -3.30
N ILE A 8 6.41 -11.80 -3.70
CA ILE A 8 7.42 -10.95 -4.35
C ILE A 8 7.57 -11.36 -5.83
N ILE A 9 7.46 -10.38 -6.75
CA ILE A 9 7.39 -10.53 -8.22
C ILE A 9 7.90 -9.22 -8.86
N PHE A 10 8.85 -9.12 -9.80
CA PHE A 10 9.90 -10.00 -10.33
C PHE A 10 11.21 -9.17 -10.52
N LYS A 11 12.39 -9.79 -10.72
CA LYS A 11 13.14 -9.71 -11.99
C LYS A 11 14.27 -10.77 -12.09
N LEU A 12 14.63 -11.08 -13.34
CA LEU A 12 15.46 -12.15 -13.89
C LEU A 12 16.81 -12.47 -13.21
N ASN A 13 17.11 -13.77 -13.34
CA ASN A 13 18.37 -14.49 -13.26
C ASN A 13 18.83 -15.08 -11.91
N SER A 14 19.05 -16.40 -12.00
CA SER A 14 19.81 -17.31 -11.15
C SER A 14 19.35 -17.55 -9.70
N ALA A 15 18.85 -18.78 -9.54
CA ALA A 15 18.86 -19.63 -8.34
C ALA A 15 17.93 -19.26 -7.16
N CYS A 16 16.61 -19.44 -7.37
CA CYS A 16 15.61 -19.61 -6.33
C CYS A 16 14.40 -20.41 -6.83
N TYR A 17 13.49 -20.81 -5.93
CA TYR A 17 12.25 -21.54 -6.27
C TYR A 17 11.48 -20.84 -7.39
N SER A 18 11.23 -21.55 -8.49
CA SER A 18 10.55 -21.02 -9.67
C SER A 18 9.20 -21.68 -9.92
N GLY A 19 8.31 -20.96 -10.59
CA GLY A 19 6.98 -21.45 -10.93
C GLY A 19 6.35 -20.67 -12.09
N MET A 20 5.18 -21.12 -12.51
CA MET A 20 4.43 -20.54 -13.63
C MET A 20 3.06 -20.07 -13.14
N ILE A 21 2.65 -18.86 -13.52
CA ILE A 21 1.28 -18.36 -13.29
C ILE A 21 0.64 -18.08 -14.65
N ASN A 22 -0.59 -18.55 -14.85
CA ASN A 22 -1.36 -18.29 -16.06
C ASN A 22 -2.36 -17.15 -15.81
N PHE A 23 -2.18 -16.03 -16.51
CA PHE A 23 -3.11 -14.91 -16.55
C PHE A 23 -3.79 -14.85 -17.93
N GLY A 24 -4.98 -15.44 -18.05
CA GLY A 24 -5.81 -15.32 -19.25
C GLY A 24 -5.17 -15.86 -20.53
N GLY A 25 -4.31 -16.88 -20.43
CA GLY A 25 -3.54 -17.43 -21.55
C GLY A 25 -2.10 -16.93 -21.64
N VAL A 26 -1.73 -15.89 -20.89
CA VAL A 26 -0.33 -15.46 -20.75
C VAL A 26 0.32 -16.22 -19.59
N ILE A 27 1.38 -16.98 -19.90
CA ILE A 27 2.21 -17.64 -18.91
C ILE A 27 3.29 -16.66 -18.45
N LEU A 28 3.40 -16.46 -17.13
CA LEU A 28 4.48 -15.72 -16.50
C LEU A 28 5.30 -16.65 -15.62
N GLU A 29 6.59 -16.75 -15.89
CA GLU A 29 7.56 -17.46 -15.06
C GLU A 29 8.05 -16.55 -13.93
N PHE A 30 8.00 -17.03 -12.69
CA PHE A 30 8.48 -16.30 -11.51
C PHE A 30 9.60 -17.05 -10.78
N GLU A 31 10.32 -16.31 -9.95
CA GLU A 31 11.40 -16.80 -9.09
C GLU A 31 11.27 -16.12 -7.71
N ILE A 32 11.16 -16.91 -6.65
CA ILE A 32 11.00 -16.43 -5.27
C ILE A 32 12.37 -15.99 -4.73
N LYS A 33 12.77 -14.73 -4.98
CA LYS A 33 14.07 -14.21 -4.52
C LYS A 33 14.25 -14.24 -3.00
N ILE A 34 13.20 -14.03 -2.22
CA ILE A 34 13.20 -14.00 -0.75
C ILE A 34 11.86 -14.54 -0.24
N HIS A 35 11.88 -15.40 0.78
CA HIS A 35 10.70 -15.80 1.54
C HIS A 35 11.04 -15.76 3.04
N GLU A 36 10.45 -14.80 3.76
CA GLU A 36 10.77 -14.46 5.14
C GLU A 36 9.52 -13.93 5.87
N HIS A 37 9.46 -14.13 7.19
CA HIS A 37 8.52 -13.42 8.04
C HIS A 37 9.05 -12.01 8.36
N LEU A 38 8.19 -11.00 8.32
CA LEU A 38 8.55 -9.60 8.63
C LEU A 38 8.82 -9.39 10.13
N PHE A 39 8.14 -10.16 10.98
CA PHE A 39 8.20 -10.13 12.44
C PHE A 39 7.70 -11.47 13.01
N GLY A 40 8.10 -11.77 14.25
CA GLY A 40 7.55 -12.90 15.02
C GLY A 40 6.34 -12.49 15.87
N ASP A 41 6.09 -13.24 16.94
CA ASP A 41 4.95 -13.02 17.84
C ASP A 41 5.11 -11.78 18.74
N GLU A 42 6.33 -11.31 18.98
CA GLU A 42 6.60 -10.03 19.65
C GLU A 42 6.31 -8.85 18.71
N ARG A 43 5.03 -8.48 18.62
CA ARG A 43 4.52 -7.42 17.74
C ARG A 43 3.43 -6.59 18.46
N PRO A 44 3.28 -5.29 18.13
CA PRO A 44 2.36 -4.38 18.84
C PRO A 44 0.88 -4.47 18.41
N PHE A 45 0.49 -5.55 17.73
CA PHE A 45 -0.86 -5.78 17.20
C PHE A 45 -1.17 -7.28 17.13
N ASN A 46 -2.43 -7.66 17.39
CA ASN A 46 -2.84 -9.05 17.27
C ASN A 46 -2.99 -9.45 15.80
N ASN A 47 -3.50 -8.55 14.95
CA ASN A 47 -3.79 -8.81 13.54
C ASN A 47 -3.14 -7.75 12.63
N CYS A 48 -2.77 -8.15 11.41
CA CYS A 48 -2.30 -7.24 10.36
C CYS A 48 -2.74 -7.72 8.97
N HIS A 49 -3.08 -6.79 8.08
CA HIS A 49 -3.63 -7.13 6.76
C HIS A 49 -3.35 -6.02 5.71
N ALA A 50 -3.78 -6.26 4.45
CA ALA A 50 -3.58 -5.41 3.27
C ALA A 50 -2.17 -4.83 3.08
N SER A 51 -1.15 -5.71 3.04
CA SER A 51 0.24 -5.29 2.88
C SER A 51 0.57 -4.72 1.48
N THR A 52 1.56 -3.84 1.45
CA THR A 52 2.08 -3.19 0.24
C THR A 52 3.58 -2.96 0.40
N LEU A 53 4.38 -3.13 -0.66
CA LEU A 53 5.84 -2.98 -0.59
C LEU A 53 6.43 -2.11 -1.70
N ILE A 54 7.58 -1.48 -1.46
CA ILE A 54 8.42 -0.87 -2.50
C ILE A 54 9.88 -1.27 -2.28
N LEU A 55 10.63 -1.30 -3.38
CA LEU A 55 12.09 -1.35 -3.33
C LEU A 55 12.64 0.06 -3.10
N LEU A 56 13.67 0.13 -2.27
CA LEU A 56 14.48 1.30 -1.98
C LEU A 56 15.88 1.11 -2.59
N PRO A 57 16.75 2.14 -2.60
CA PRO A 57 18.15 1.98 -2.98
C PRO A 57 18.86 0.89 -2.16
N SER A 58 19.91 0.30 -2.73
CA SER A 58 20.73 -0.75 -2.07
C SER A 58 19.97 -2.02 -1.68
N ASP A 59 18.97 -2.41 -2.49
CA ASP A 59 18.11 -3.58 -2.30
C ASP A 59 17.39 -3.63 -0.93
N GLU A 60 17.21 -2.46 -0.32
CA GLU A 60 16.34 -2.30 0.84
C GLU A 60 14.86 -2.44 0.42
N ILE A 61 14.03 -2.96 1.33
CA ILE A 61 12.59 -3.11 1.10
C ILE A 61 11.84 -2.33 2.19
N LEU A 62 10.86 -1.52 1.80
CA LEU A 62 9.88 -0.94 2.72
C LEU A 62 8.53 -1.62 2.51
N VAL A 63 7.97 -2.19 3.57
CA VAL A 63 6.62 -2.77 3.57
C VAL A 63 5.74 -1.99 4.54
N ALA A 64 4.51 -1.67 4.14
CA ALA A 64 3.47 -1.12 5.01
C ALA A 64 2.24 -2.02 5.01
N TYR A 65 1.49 -2.01 6.10
CA TYR A 65 0.28 -2.80 6.36
C TYR A 65 -0.53 -2.09 7.45
N PHE A 66 -1.83 -2.35 7.55
CA PHE A 66 -2.57 -1.93 8.75
C PHE A 66 -2.50 -3.01 9.81
N GLY A 67 -2.63 -2.63 11.09
CA GLY A 67 -2.62 -3.59 12.19
C GLY A 67 -3.10 -2.98 13.50
N GLY A 68 -3.75 -3.82 14.31
CA GLY A 68 -4.37 -3.49 15.61
C GLY A 68 -4.91 -4.76 16.27
N THR A 69 -5.92 -4.61 17.11
CA THR A 69 -6.58 -5.75 17.78
C THR A 69 -7.35 -6.61 16.78
N GLU A 70 -8.18 -6.01 15.93
CA GLU A 70 -8.94 -6.64 14.85
C GLU A 70 -9.20 -5.63 13.73
N GLU A 71 -9.46 -6.09 12.51
CA GLU A 71 -9.76 -5.23 11.36
C GLU A 71 -10.97 -4.31 11.65
N GLY A 72 -10.75 -3.00 11.58
CA GLY A 72 -11.78 -1.98 11.84
C GLY A 72 -11.89 -1.47 13.28
N ASN A 73 -11.11 -1.98 14.23
CA ASN A 73 -11.09 -1.46 15.60
C ASN A 73 -10.38 -0.10 15.73
N ASP A 74 -10.78 0.67 16.74
CA ASP A 74 -10.28 2.00 17.13
C ASP A 74 -8.75 2.12 17.30
N ASP A 75 -8.05 0.99 17.46
CA ASP A 75 -6.60 0.89 17.64
C ASP A 75 -5.82 0.54 16.35
N VAL A 76 -6.52 0.30 15.23
CA VAL A 76 -5.89 -0.03 13.96
C VAL A 76 -5.17 1.19 13.38
N ALA A 77 -3.84 1.08 13.30
CA ALA A 77 -2.94 2.07 12.73
C ALA A 77 -2.28 1.56 11.44
N ILE A 78 -1.65 2.46 10.67
CA ILE A 78 -0.74 2.06 9.59
C ILE A 78 0.65 1.85 10.17
N TRP A 79 1.16 0.64 9.97
CA TRP A 79 2.49 0.21 10.39
C TRP A 79 3.39 0.00 9.17
N TYR A 80 4.70 0.05 9.40
CA TYR A 80 5.70 -0.31 8.40
C TYR A 80 6.91 -0.98 9.03
N SER A 81 7.58 -1.82 8.23
CA SER A 81 8.86 -2.44 8.54
C SER A 81 9.81 -2.30 7.34
N ARG A 82 11.11 -2.21 7.62
CA ARG A 82 12.16 -2.09 6.61
C ARG A 82 13.10 -3.28 6.64
N ARG A 83 13.41 -3.84 5.47
CA ARG A 83 14.48 -4.81 5.29
C ARG A 83 15.76 -4.10 4.87
N ARG A 84 16.83 -4.21 5.64
CA ARG A 84 18.16 -3.67 5.33
C ARG A 84 19.24 -4.69 5.72
N GLY A 85 20.19 -4.93 4.82
CA GLY A 85 21.30 -5.87 5.09
C GLY A 85 20.82 -7.28 5.48
N GLY A 86 19.72 -7.75 4.88
CA GLY A 86 19.14 -9.07 5.17
C GLY A 86 18.27 -9.15 6.43
N ARG A 87 17.97 -8.04 7.12
CA ARG A 87 17.21 -8.04 8.38
C ARG A 87 16.04 -7.07 8.36
N TRP A 88 14.92 -7.50 8.95
CA TRP A 88 13.74 -6.65 9.16
C TRP A 88 13.89 -5.79 10.44
N SER A 89 13.39 -4.56 10.39
CA SER A 89 13.14 -3.74 11.56
C SER A 89 11.86 -4.18 12.28
N SER A 90 11.80 -3.94 13.60
CA SER A 90 10.54 -3.94 14.33
C SER A 90 9.51 -3.02 13.66
N PRO A 91 8.20 -3.30 13.79
CA PRO A 91 7.14 -2.45 13.26
C PRO A 91 7.17 -1.03 13.84
N LEU A 92 7.06 -0.03 12.97
CA LEU A 92 6.93 1.39 13.33
C LEU A 92 5.59 1.94 12.83
N LYS A 93 4.96 2.86 13.57
CA LYS A 93 3.75 3.55 13.11
C LYS A 93 4.09 4.61 12.06
N ALA A 94 3.42 4.56 10.91
CA ALA A 94 3.44 5.62 9.90
C ALA A 94 2.28 6.60 10.07
N ALA A 95 1.11 6.11 10.47
CA ALA A 95 -0.07 6.93 10.74
C ALA A 95 -0.94 6.29 11.81
N ASP A 96 -1.41 7.11 12.75
CA ASP A 96 -2.29 6.74 13.85
C ASP A 96 -3.10 7.99 14.26
N ILE A 97 -4.41 7.84 14.36
CA ILE A 97 -5.33 8.85 14.87
C ILE A 97 -6.17 8.12 15.91
N LYS A 98 -5.95 8.46 17.19
CA LYS A 98 -6.57 7.79 18.33
C LYS A 98 -8.10 7.68 18.16
N GLY A 99 -8.62 6.46 18.21
CA GLY A 99 -10.05 6.21 18.10
C GLY A 99 -10.60 6.36 16.68
N ILE A 100 -9.78 6.12 15.65
CA ILE A 100 -10.21 6.05 14.26
C ILE A 100 -9.42 4.93 13.54
N PRO A 101 -10.09 3.86 13.06
CA PRO A 101 -9.41 2.77 12.35
C PRO A 101 -8.79 3.24 11.03
N HIS A 102 -7.60 2.71 10.75
CA HIS A 102 -6.83 2.94 9.53
C HIS A 102 -6.87 1.72 8.60
N TRP A 103 -6.86 1.94 7.28
CA TRP A 103 -7.06 0.87 6.31
C TRP A 103 -6.19 1.00 5.06
N ASN A 104 -6.00 -0.14 4.39
CA ASN A 104 -5.47 -0.31 3.02
C ASN A 104 -4.32 0.65 2.65
N PRO A 105 -3.13 0.52 3.27
CA PRO A 105 -1.96 1.29 2.87
C PRO A 105 -1.53 0.94 1.45
N VAL A 106 -1.12 1.96 0.69
CA VAL A 106 -0.51 1.80 -0.63
C VAL A 106 0.77 2.64 -0.70
N LEU A 107 1.91 1.95 -0.81
CA LEU A 107 3.21 2.58 -1.06
C LEU A 107 3.44 2.76 -2.56
N TYR A 108 3.87 3.95 -2.94
CA TYR A 108 4.36 4.29 -4.28
C TYR A 108 5.64 5.12 -4.15
N ARG A 109 6.62 4.91 -5.03
CA ARG A 109 7.88 5.65 -5.07
C ARG A 109 8.04 6.27 -6.44
N GLU A 110 8.11 7.60 -6.51
CA GLU A 110 8.32 8.34 -7.76
C GLU A 110 9.81 8.30 -8.16
N GLU A 111 10.12 8.66 -9.40
CA GLU A 111 11.49 8.69 -9.95
C GLU A 111 12.44 9.62 -9.16
N ASP A 112 11.93 10.71 -8.57
CA ASP A 112 12.71 11.62 -7.72
C ASP A 112 13.04 11.05 -6.33
N GLY A 113 12.56 9.84 -6.02
CA GLY A 113 12.77 9.15 -4.76
C GLY A 113 11.76 9.48 -3.67
N THR A 114 10.82 10.41 -3.90
CA THR A 114 9.72 10.67 -2.97
C THR A 114 8.84 9.43 -2.84
N ILE A 115 8.61 9.02 -1.59
CA ILE A 115 7.69 7.93 -1.26
C ILE A 115 6.36 8.55 -0.85
N TYR A 116 5.28 8.03 -1.44
CA TYR A 116 3.90 8.34 -1.12
C TYR A 116 3.30 7.13 -0.41
N LEU A 117 2.69 7.37 0.75
CA LEU A 117 1.91 6.37 1.47
C LEU A 117 0.47 6.87 1.58
N PHE A 118 -0.39 6.29 0.75
CA PHE A 118 -1.84 6.51 0.78
C PHE A 118 -2.47 5.52 1.73
N TYR A 119 -3.44 5.95 2.55
CA TYR A 119 -4.17 5.08 3.47
C TYR A 119 -5.54 5.69 3.75
N LYS A 120 -6.44 4.96 4.42
CA LYS A 120 -7.83 5.41 4.65
C LYS A 120 -8.07 5.51 6.14
N VAL A 121 -8.95 6.42 6.54
CA VAL A 121 -9.36 6.59 7.95
C VAL A 121 -10.87 6.69 8.06
N GLY A 122 -11.46 5.95 9.00
CA GLY A 122 -12.87 6.04 9.34
C GLY A 122 -13.54 4.71 9.69
N HIS A 123 -14.51 4.75 10.60
CA HIS A 123 -15.24 3.60 11.15
C HIS A 123 -16.18 2.87 10.17
N LYS A 124 -16.45 3.45 8.99
CA LYS A 124 -17.38 2.92 8.00
C LYS A 124 -16.75 3.04 6.63
N ILE A 125 -16.56 1.91 5.96
CA ILE A 125 -15.97 1.81 4.62
C ILE A 125 -16.58 2.80 3.61
N PRO A 126 -17.92 2.97 3.48
CA PRO A 126 -18.49 3.94 2.53
C PRO A 126 -18.20 5.41 2.86
N GLN A 127 -17.73 5.70 4.07
CA GLN A 127 -17.56 7.06 4.63
C GLN A 127 -16.11 7.37 5.03
N TRP A 128 -15.17 6.45 4.77
CA TRP A 128 -13.75 6.72 5.04
C TRP A 128 -13.23 7.86 4.16
N ARG A 129 -12.11 8.44 4.58
CA ARG A 129 -11.38 9.45 3.81
C ARG A 129 -10.05 8.86 3.37
N THR A 130 -9.60 9.18 2.16
CA THR A 130 -8.24 8.84 1.74
C THR A 130 -7.28 9.91 2.23
N MET A 131 -6.28 9.50 2.99
CA MET A 131 -5.19 10.29 3.53
C MET A 131 -3.89 10.02 2.77
N LEU A 132 -2.98 10.99 2.79
CA LEU A 132 -1.65 10.89 2.21
C LEU A 132 -0.60 11.45 3.19
N ILE A 133 0.46 10.69 3.39
CA ILE A 133 1.75 11.16 3.93
C ILE A 133 2.86 10.88 2.91
N THR A 134 3.93 11.65 2.97
CA THR A 134 5.09 11.49 2.08
C THR A 134 6.40 11.40 2.86
N SER A 135 7.39 10.73 2.28
CA SER A 135 8.75 10.67 2.81
C SER A 135 9.76 11.04 1.72
N ARG A 136 10.80 11.78 2.11
CA ARG A 136 11.94 12.19 1.24
C ARG A 136 13.28 11.60 1.69
N ASP A 137 13.26 10.73 2.70
CA ASP A 137 14.45 10.16 3.35
C ASP A 137 14.45 8.61 3.30
N ASN A 138 13.79 8.06 2.28
CA ASN A 138 13.54 6.62 2.07
C ASN A 138 12.72 5.96 3.19
N GLY A 139 11.75 6.65 3.79
CA GLY A 139 10.88 6.11 4.83
C GLY A 139 11.57 5.99 6.20
N GLN A 140 12.35 7.01 6.59
CA GLN A 140 12.81 7.18 7.98
C GLN A 140 11.85 8.11 8.73
N THR A 141 11.39 9.18 8.07
CA THR A 141 10.35 10.07 8.58
C THR A 141 9.22 10.22 7.56
N TRP A 142 8.05 10.60 8.05
CA TRP A 142 6.86 10.88 7.27
C TRP A 142 6.41 12.32 7.51
N SER A 143 5.85 12.95 6.48
CA SER A 143 5.21 14.26 6.59
C SER A 143 3.97 14.20 7.48
N GLU A 144 3.47 15.37 7.90
CA GLU A 144 2.10 15.48 8.41
C GLU A 144 1.10 14.89 7.41
N SER A 145 -0.01 14.37 7.96
CA SER A 145 -1.09 13.77 7.20
C SER A 145 -2.03 14.83 6.65
N LYS A 146 -2.46 14.63 5.40
CA LYS A 146 -3.48 15.44 4.74
C LYS A 146 -4.48 14.57 4.00
N GLU A 147 -5.71 15.06 3.83
CA GLU A 147 -6.66 14.44 2.91
C GLU A 147 -6.10 14.47 1.47
N LEU A 148 -6.33 13.41 0.70
CA LEU A 148 -5.88 13.33 -0.70
C LEU A 148 -6.69 14.28 -1.60
N VAL A 149 -7.99 14.37 -1.32
CA VAL A 149 -8.94 15.32 -1.89
C VAL A 149 -9.77 15.83 -0.72
N GLU A 150 -9.69 17.14 -0.44
CA GLU A 150 -10.31 17.76 0.72
C GLU A 150 -11.84 17.63 0.68
N GLY A 151 -12.42 17.19 1.80
CA GLY A 151 -13.88 17.01 1.96
C GLY A 151 -14.45 15.74 1.32
N ASP A 152 -13.67 14.99 0.55
CA ASP A 152 -14.12 13.78 -0.16
C ASP A 152 -14.48 12.63 0.81
N ARG A 153 -15.36 11.72 0.39
CA ARG A 153 -15.79 10.54 1.14
C ARG A 153 -15.88 9.33 0.23
N GLY A 154 -15.32 8.22 0.70
CA GLY A 154 -15.08 7.03 -0.10
C GLY A 154 -13.59 6.87 -0.44
N GLY A 155 -13.31 5.90 -1.30
CA GLY A 155 -11.95 5.66 -1.76
C GLY A 155 -11.58 6.61 -2.90
N ARG A 156 -10.48 7.35 -2.75
CA ARG A 156 -9.86 8.18 -3.80
C ARG A 156 -8.42 7.75 -4.01
N GLY A 157 -7.82 8.10 -5.15
CA GLY A 157 -6.49 7.62 -5.50
C GLY A 157 -6.41 6.09 -5.39
N PRO A 158 -5.30 5.51 -4.90
CA PRO A 158 -5.17 4.06 -4.83
C PRO A 158 -5.87 3.48 -3.60
N VAL A 159 -6.97 2.74 -3.82
CA VAL A 159 -7.80 2.21 -2.71
C VAL A 159 -7.23 0.94 -2.08
N LYS A 160 -6.49 0.10 -2.83
CA LYS A 160 -5.74 -1.03 -2.25
C LYS A 160 -4.58 -1.48 -3.12
N ASN A 161 -4.74 -1.43 -4.44
CA ASN A 161 -3.68 -1.78 -5.38
C ASN A 161 -2.85 -0.53 -5.73
N LYS A 162 -1.60 -0.75 -6.18
CA LYS A 162 -0.68 0.34 -6.55
C LYS A 162 -1.23 1.15 -7.72
N LEU A 163 -0.97 2.45 -7.70
CA LEU A 163 -1.12 3.29 -8.88
C LEU A 163 -0.05 2.94 -9.91
N ILE A 164 -0.35 3.18 -11.18
CA ILE A 164 0.60 3.09 -12.30
C ILE A 164 0.84 4.48 -12.89
N ARG A 165 2.07 4.73 -13.32
CA ARG A 165 2.44 5.95 -14.06
C ARG A 165 2.53 5.62 -15.54
N LEU A 166 1.76 6.35 -16.35
CA LEU A 166 1.75 6.23 -17.80
C LEU A 166 3.00 6.90 -18.40
N SER A 167 3.31 6.58 -19.66
CA SER A 167 4.41 7.18 -20.43
C SER A 167 4.32 8.70 -20.59
N ASN A 168 3.11 9.27 -20.51
CA ASN A 168 2.88 10.72 -20.52
C ASN A 168 2.97 11.38 -19.12
N GLY A 169 3.38 10.63 -18.08
CA GLY A 169 3.49 11.10 -16.70
C GLY A 169 2.18 11.09 -15.89
N THR A 170 1.03 10.77 -16.50
CA THR A 170 -0.25 10.65 -15.78
C THR A 170 -0.19 9.50 -14.78
N TRP A 171 -0.65 9.72 -13.56
CA TRP A 171 -0.88 8.64 -12.59
C TRP A 171 -2.32 8.13 -12.74
N LEU A 172 -2.48 6.82 -12.88
CA LEU A 172 -3.76 6.12 -12.80
C LEU A 172 -3.78 5.26 -11.53
N ALA A 173 -4.74 5.50 -10.66
CA ALA A 173 -4.89 4.76 -9.41
C ALA A 173 -6.21 3.97 -9.39
N PRO A 174 -6.16 2.64 -9.16
CA PRO A 174 -7.36 1.82 -9.08
C PRO A 174 -8.12 2.09 -7.77
N ALA A 175 -9.42 2.33 -7.91
CA ALA A 175 -10.29 2.77 -6.84
C ALA A 175 -11.67 2.09 -6.89
N SER A 176 -12.43 2.24 -5.82
CA SER A 176 -13.73 1.60 -5.62
C SER A 176 -14.67 2.52 -4.84
N VAL A 177 -15.93 2.57 -5.28
CA VAL A 177 -17.04 3.07 -4.46
C VAL A 177 -17.68 1.84 -3.81
N GLU A 178 -17.62 1.78 -2.48
CA GLU A 178 -17.98 0.61 -1.68
C GLU A 178 -19.24 0.92 -0.87
N GLY A 179 -20.37 1.05 -1.58
CA GLY A 179 -21.69 1.31 -1.02
C GLY A 179 -22.55 0.04 -0.98
N GLU A 180 -23.83 0.16 -1.36
CA GLU A 180 -24.72 -0.99 -1.61
C GLU A 180 -24.13 -1.96 -2.64
N TYR A 181 -23.49 -1.41 -3.68
CA TYR A 181 -22.74 -2.15 -4.69
C TYR A 181 -21.30 -1.67 -4.75
N TRP A 182 -20.38 -2.62 -4.91
CA TRP A 182 -18.95 -2.33 -5.07
C TRP A 182 -18.65 -2.06 -6.54
N ASN A 183 -18.31 -0.81 -6.85
CA ASN A 183 -18.10 -0.35 -8.22
C ASN A 183 -16.65 0.13 -8.41
N ALA A 184 -15.92 -0.53 -9.31
CA ALA A 184 -14.55 -0.15 -9.63
C ALA A 184 -14.47 1.08 -10.54
N PHE A 185 -13.48 1.93 -10.32
CA PHE A 185 -13.15 3.07 -11.19
C PHE A 185 -11.64 3.35 -11.16
N THR A 186 -11.19 4.29 -11.98
CA THR A 186 -9.80 4.75 -11.97
C THR A 186 -9.72 6.23 -11.64
N ASP A 187 -9.08 6.58 -10.54
CA ASP A 187 -8.76 7.98 -10.23
C ASP A 187 -7.50 8.40 -11.02
N SER A 188 -7.48 9.61 -11.57
CA SER A 188 -6.40 10.09 -12.45
C SER A 188 -5.80 11.38 -11.93
N SER A 189 -4.47 11.45 -11.87
CA SER A 189 -3.74 12.68 -11.58
C SER A 189 -2.79 13.05 -12.71
N PHE A 190 -2.89 14.28 -13.18
CA PHE A 190 -2.10 14.83 -14.29
C PHE A 190 -0.91 15.70 -13.81
N ASP A 191 -0.76 15.86 -12.49
CA ASP A 191 0.17 16.82 -11.86
C ASP A 191 1.03 16.20 -10.75
N ARG A 192 1.25 14.88 -10.83
CA ARG A 192 2.01 14.04 -9.87
C ARG A 192 1.37 13.97 -8.48
N GLY A 193 0.08 13.71 -8.45
CA GLY A 193 -0.69 13.42 -7.24
C GLY A 193 -1.14 14.63 -6.45
N LYS A 194 -1.09 15.84 -7.01
CA LYS A 194 -1.56 17.07 -6.32
C LYS A 194 -3.07 17.24 -6.47
N THR A 195 -3.63 16.93 -7.65
CA THR A 195 -5.07 16.91 -7.91
C THR A 195 -5.49 15.59 -8.55
N TRP A 196 -6.75 15.20 -8.33
CA TRP A 196 -7.28 13.87 -8.65
C TRP A 196 -8.68 13.96 -9.25
N ILE A 197 -8.87 13.35 -10.42
CA ILE A 197 -10.11 13.35 -11.20
C ILE A 197 -10.58 11.91 -11.41
N ILE A 198 -11.77 11.59 -10.89
CA ILE A 198 -12.45 10.32 -11.13
C ILE A 198 -12.67 10.13 -12.63
N LYS A 199 -12.07 9.09 -13.21
CA LYS A 199 -12.29 8.67 -14.59
C LYS A 199 -13.01 7.33 -14.65
N LYS A 200 -14.15 7.36 -15.34
CA LYS A 200 -14.98 6.25 -15.84
C LYS A 200 -15.07 5.02 -14.91
N LEU A 201 -16.26 4.81 -14.35
CA LEU A 201 -16.68 3.51 -13.80
C LEU A 201 -16.35 2.39 -14.80
N ILE A 202 -15.56 1.41 -14.35
CA ILE A 202 -15.29 0.19 -15.10
C ILE A 202 -16.54 -0.67 -14.94
N ARG A 203 -17.32 -0.74 -16.01
CA ARG A 203 -18.46 -1.65 -16.19
C ARG A 203 -18.07 -2.75 -17.15
#